data_AF-A0A3G9FYW7-F1
#
_entry.id   AF-A0A3G9FYW7-F1
#
_cell.length_a   1.000
_cell.length_b   1.000
_cell.length_c   1.000
_cell.angle_alpha   90.00
_cell.angle_beta   90.00
_cell.angle_gamma   90.00
#
_symmetry.space_group_name_H-M   'P 1'
#
loop_
_entity.id
_entity.type
_entity.pdbx_description
1 polymer ?
#
loop_
_entity_poly.entity_id
_entity_poly.type
_entity_poly.pdbx_seq_one_letter_code
_entity_poly.pdbx_strand_id
1 'polypeptide(L)' 'MTPTKFLIGQIGLVLGIVILGIWASTQWAAHQLAYQTQLGAPWFRVSAWPVYRPWQVFAWWFHYEA' A
#
# COMPACT_ATOMS: atom_id res chain seq x y z
N MET A 1 21.69 20.95 28.05
CA MET A 1 21.18 20.45 26.75
C MET A 1 20.69 19.02 26.98
N THR A 2 19.39 18.78 26.88
CA THR A 2 18.79 17.44 27.03
C THR A 2 19.21 16.58 25.83
N PRO A 3 19.64 15.32 26.01
CA PRO A 3 20.01 14.48 24.88
C PRO A 3 18.74 14.18 24.08
N THR A 4 18.75 14.55 22.80
CA THR A 4 17.71 14.18 21.83
C THR A 4 17.59 12.65 21.83
N LYS A 5 16.50 12.11 22.37
CA LYS A 5 16.22 10.68 22.32
C LYS A 5 16.20 10.28 20.85
N PHE A 6 17.06 9.35 20.45
CA PHE A 6 17.11 8.89 19.07
C PHE A 6 15.84 8.09 18.78
N LEU A 7 14.91 8.68 18.03
CA LEU A 7 13.53 8.21 17.85
C LEU A 7 13.38 7.08 16.81
N ILE A 8 14.37 6.21 16.63
CA ILE A 8 14.33 5.17 15.58
C ILE A 8 13.03 4.36 15.64
N GLY A 9 12.62 3.94 16.84
CA GLY A 9 11.42 3.13 17.01
C GLY A 9 10.15 3.88 16.57
N GLN A 10 10.05 5.16 16.89
CA GLN A 10 8.92 5.99 16.48
C GLN A 10 8.92 6.27 14.97
N ILE A 11 10.09 6.52 14.38
CA ILE A 11 10.24 6.69 12.94
C ILE A 11 9.80 5.41 12.21
N GLY A 12 10.29 4.26 12.66
CA GLY A 12 9.91 2.96 12.11
C GLY A 12 8.41 2.70 12.24
N LEU A 13 7.81 3.03 13.39
CA LEU A 13 6.37 2.89 13.61
C LEU A 13 5.56 3.77 12.65
N VAL A 14 5.92 5.04 12.50
CA VAL A 14 5.23 5.98 11.60
C VAL A 14 5.35 5.51 10.15
N LEU A 15 6.55 5.14 9.71
CA LEU A 15 6.76 4.61 8.36
C LEU A 15 5.98 3.31 8.12
N GLY A 16 5.95 2.42 9.12
CA GLY A 16 5.16 1.19 9.07
C GLY A 16 3.67 1.47 8.89
N ILE A 17 3.11 2.39 9.68
CA ILE A 17 1.70 2.80 9.57
C ILE A 17 1.40 3.38 8.18
N VAL A 18 2.27 4.25 7.66
CA VAL A 18 2.11 4.85 6.33
C VAL A 18 2.09 3.78 5.25
N ILE A 19 3.05 2.84 5.26
CA ILE A 19 3.11 1.75 4.27
C ILE A 19 1.88 0.84 4.38
N LEU A 20 1.46 0.49 5.60
CA LEU A 20 0.27 -0.33 5.82
C LEU A 20 -1.01 0.37 5.36
N GLY A 21 -1.15 1.68 5.58
CA GLY A 21 -2.30 2.46 5.13
C GLY A 21 -2.38 2.50 3.60
N ILE A 22 -1.25 2.76 2.94
CA ILE A 22 -1.14 2.72 1.47
C ILE A 22 -1.47 1.31 0.94
N TRP A 23 -1.00 0.26 1.61
CA TRP A 23 -1.27 -1.11 1.19
C TRP A 23 -2.74 -1.49 1.34
N ALA A 24 -3.35 -1.15 2.48
CA ALA A 24 -4.77 -1.36 2.72
C ALA A 24 -5.63 -0.62 1.69
N SER A 25 -5.28 0.64 1.37
CA SER A 25 -5.93 1.41 0.32
C SER A 25 -5.86 0.71 -1.04
N THR A 26 -4.69 0.15 -1.39
CA THR A 26 -4.55 -0.60 -2.64
C THR A 26 -5.42 -1.86 -2.67
N GLN A 27 -5.48 -2.64 -1.59
CA GLN A 27 -6.34 -3.83 -1.54
C GLN A 27 -7.82 -3.45 -1.59
N TRP A 28 -8.20 -2.36 -0.92
CA TRP A 28 -9.57 -1.85 -0.95
C TRP A 28 -9.96 -1.41 -2.37
N ALA A 29 -9.11 -0.63 -3.05
CA ALA A 29 -9.34 -0.24 -4.44
C ALA A 29 -9.41 -1.48 -5.35
N ALA A 30 -8.51 -2.45 -5.18
CA ALA A 30 -8.54 -3.70 -5.93
C ALA A 30 -9.87 -4.45 -5.75
N HIS A 31 -10.40 -4.49 -4.52
CA HIS A 31 -11.68 -5.10 -4.22
C HIS A 31 -12.86 -4.34 -4.84
N GLN A 32 -12.88 -3.00 -4.75
CA GLN A 32 -13.93 -2.16 -5.38
C GLN A 32 -13.93 -2.28 -6.90
N LEU A 33 -12.75 -2.47 -7.50
CA LEU A 33 -12.57 -2.63 -8.94
C LEU A 33 -12.65 -4.09 -9.39
N ALA A 34 -13.13 -5.00 -8.54
CA ALA A 34 -13.27 -6.44 -8.81
C ALA A 34 -12.01 -7.09 -9.42
N TYR A 35 -10.82 -6.64 -8.97
CA TYR A 35 -9.51 -7.14 -9.42
C TYR A 35 -9.26 -7.04 -10.93
N GLN A 36 -9.76 -5.98 -11.56
CA GLN A 36 -9.54 -5.72 -12.98
C GLN A 36 -8.05 -5.74 -13.37
N THR A 37 -7.78 -6.16 -14.61
CA THR A 37 -6.41 -6.28 -15.16
C THR A 37 -5.66 -4.95 -15.23
N GLN A 38 -6.39 -3.84 -15.26
CA GLN A 38 -5.87 -2.47 -15.26
C GLN A 38 -5.08 -2.10 -14.00
N LEU A 39 -5.31 -2.77 -12.87
CA LEU A 39 -4.50 -2.57 -11.65
C LEU A 39 -3.09 -3.17 -11.78
N GLY A 40 -2.84 -3.94 -12.85
CA GLY A 40 -1.62 -4.70 -13.09
C GLY A 40 -1.67 -6.09 -12.48
N ALA A 41 -0.55 -6.81 -12.58
CA ALA A 41 -0.44 -8.15 -12.02
C ALA A 41 -0.38 -8.10 -10.48
N PRO A 42 -1.05 -9.04 -9.77
CA PRO A 42 -0.87 -9.16 -8.33
C PRO A 42 0.56 -9.59 -7.99
N TRP A 43 1.04 -9.20 -6.82
CA TRP A 43 2.36 -9.59 -6.33
C TRP A 43 2.41 -11.07 -5.99
N PHE A 44 1.39 -11.56 -5.30
CA PHE A 44 1.17 -12.97 -5.01
C PHE A 44 -0.33 -13.21 -4.78
N ARG A 45 -0.72 -14.48 -4.63
CA ARG A 45 -2.10 -14.85 -4.27
C ARG A 45 -2.07 -15.63 -2.95
N VAL A 46 -3.01 -15.31 -2.06
CA VAL A 46 -3.28 -16.09 -0.85
C VAL A 46 -4.55 -16.89 -1.14
N SER A 47 -4.42 -18.19 -1.39
CA SER A 47 -5.51 -19.00 -1.96
C SER A 47 -6.01 -18.35 -3.27
N ALA A 48 -7.28 -17.96 -3.35
CA ALA A 48 -7.86 -17.27 -4.50
C ALA A 48 -7.72 -15.73 -4.43
N TRP A 49 -7.29 -15.17 -3.30
CA TRP A 49 -7.24 -13.72 -3.10
C TRP A 49 -5.97 -13.11 -3.70
N PRO A 50 -6.07 -12.21 -4.70
CA PRO A 50 -4.91 -11.52 -5.26
C PRO A 50 -4.41 -10.42 -4.32
N VAL A 51 -3.12 -10.44 -4.00
CA VAL A 51 -2.47 -9.45 -3.14
C VAL A 51 -1.59 -8.56 -4.00
N TYR A 52 -1.97 -7.29 -4.07
CA TYR A 52 -1.24 -6.23 -4.79
C TYR A 52 -0.11 -5.61 -3.97
N ARG A 53 0.84 -4.95 -4.64
CA ARG A 53 1.91 -4.16 -4.01
C ARG A 53 1.34 -2.85 -3.47
N PRO A 54 1.87 -2.28 -2.37
CA PRO A 54 1.34 -1.04 -1.78
C PRO A 54 1.22 0.13 -2.76
N TRP A 55 2.12 0.24 -3.73
CA TRP A 55 2.19 1.40 -4.63
C TRP A 55 1.31 1.28 -5.89
N GLN A 56 0.63 0.14 -6.11
CA GLN A 56 -0.13 -0.08 -7.36
C GLN A 56 -1.31 0.88 -7.54
N VAL A 57 -1.93 1.33 -6.45
CA VAL A 57 -3.03 2.30 -6.52
C VAL A 57 -2.58 3.63 -7.15
N PHE A 58 -1.33 4.07 -6.93
CA PHE A 58 -0.83 5.32 -7.49
C PHE A 58 -0.62 5.21 -9.01
N ALA A 59 -0.06 4.10 -9.48
CA ALA A 59 0.12 3.86 -10.91
C ALA A 59 -1.23 3.77 -11.63
N TRP A 60 -2.20 3.08 -11.01
CA TRP A 60 -3.56 3.01 -11.51
C TRP A 60 -4.20 4.41 -11.55
N TRP A 61 -4.17 5.16 -10.44
CA TRP A 61 -4.72 6.51 -10.35
C TRP A 61 -4.15 7.42 -11.45
N PHE A 62 -2.82 7.46 -11.57
CA PHE A 62 -2.14 8.30 -12.55
C PHE A 62 -2.51 7.97 -14.00
N HIS A 63 -2.71 6.69 -14.31
CA HIS A 63 -3.02 6.27 -15.68
C HIS A 63 -4.48 6.52 -16.08
N TYR A 64 -5.41 6.50 -15.12
CA TYR A 64 -6.85 6.62 -15.38
C TYR A 64 -7.45 7.97 -14.97
N GLU A 65 -6.63 8.91 -14.48
CA GLU A 65 -7.06 10.23 -13.98
C GLU A 65 -8.24 10.13 -13.01
N ALA A 66 -8.19 9.13 -12.13
CA ALA A 66 -9.27 8.77 -11.20
C ALA A 66 -9.42 9.76 -10.03
#